data_AF-A0A268TYD5-F1
#
_entry.id   AF-A0A268TYD5-F1
#
_cell.length_a   1.000
_cell.length_b   1.000
_cell.length_c   1.000
_cell.angle_alpha   90.00
_cell.angle_beta   90.00
_cell.angle_gamma   90.00
#
_symmetry.space_group_name_H-M   'P 1'
#
loop_
_entity.id
_entity.type
_entity.pdbx_description
1 polymer ?
#
loop_
_entity_poly.entity_id
_entity_poly.type
_entity_poly.pdbx_seq_one_letter_code
_entity_poly.pdbx_strand_id
1 'polypeptide(L)'
;MSKYFFIFSLLFVLGYGGPICDFKINNVSSQIDYALKKNPNQNLSELKKNLQELEKNCKDSDVLKDINQNIEMTQNNLEQAKINLSDAQIKGNIHQIRQAQIDLKIANLQYIAAKQELLRMKDLLKENKK
;
A
#
# COMPACT_ATOMS: atom_id res chain seq x y z
N MET A 1 1.04 50.09 -27.10
CA MET A 1 1.10 48.79 -27.79
C MET A 1 1.35 47.71 -26.74
N SER A 2 0.55 46.64 -26.83
CA SER A 2 0.55 45.36 -26.09
C SER A 2 0.67 45.32 -24.57
N LYS A 3 -0.52 45.26 -23.96
CA LYS A 3 -0.82 44.55 -22.71
C LYS A 3 -0.59 43.04 -22.92
N TYR A 4 0.23 42.40 -22.09
CA TYR A 4 0.14 40.95 -21.89
C TYR A 4 0.20 40.64 -20.40
N PHE A 5 -0.99 40.38 -19.86
CA PHE A 5 -1.25 39.61 -18.67
C PHE A 5 -0.61 38.23 -18.85
N PHE A 6 0.49 37.95 -18.15
CA PHE A 6 0.97 36.58 -18.01
C PHE A 6 0.14 35.92 -16.92
N ILE A 7 -1.03 35.42 -17.32
CA ILE A 7 -1.88 34.56 -16.50
C ILE A 7 -1.07 33.29 -16.24
N PHE A 8 -0.47 33.20 -15.06
CA PHE A 8 0.14 31.98 -14.56
C PHE A 8 -1.00 30.99 -14.35
N SER A 9 -1.20 30.14 -15.35
CA SER A 9 -2.19 29.08 -15.37
C SER A 9 -1.95 28.18 -14.17
N LEU A 10 -2.82 28.33 -13.18
CA LEU A 10 -2.95 27.46 -12.02
C LEU A 10 -3.39 26.09 -12.56
N LEU A 11 -2.43 25.21 -12.82
CA LEU A 11 -2.67 23.78 -12.96
C LEU A 11 -3.12 23.27 -11.59
N PHE A 12 -4.40 23.50 -11.27
CA PHE A 12 -5.13 22.61 -10.38
C PHE A 12 -5.08 21.25 -11.05
N VAL A 13 -4.12 20.42 -10.62
CA VAL A 13 -4.28 18.97 -10.72
C VAL A 13 -5.54 18.70 -9.93
N LEU A 14 -6.67 18.59 -10.63
CA LEU A 14 -7.90 18.06 -10.07
C LEU A 14 -7.51 16.72 -9.47
N GLY A 15 -7.43 16.68 -8.14
CA GLY A 15 -7.24 15.47 -7.37
C GLY A 15 -8.49 14.63 -7.55
N TYR A 16 -8.58 13.93 -8.68
CA TYR A 16 -9.52 12.85 -8.84
C TYR A 16 -9.01 11.71 -7.97
N GLY A 17 -9.39 11.74 -6.69
CA GLY A 17 -9.39 10.55 -5.86
C GLY A 17 -10.25 9.53 -6.59
N GLY A 18 -9.62 8.45 -7.05
CA GLY A 18 -10.35 7.38 -7.68
C GLY A 18 -10.91 6.42 -6.63
N PRO A 19 -11.60 5.36 -7.05
CA PRO A 19 -12.26 4.43 -6.14
C PRO A 19 -11.31 3.76 -5.14
N ILE A 20 -10.01 3.64 -5.46
CA ILE A 20 -9.02 3.12 -4.51
C ILE A 20 -8.77 4.13 -3.39
N CYS A 21 -8.58 5.40 -3.72
CA CYS A 21 -8.42 6.47 -2.75
C CYS A 21 -9.66 6.63 -1.87
N ASP A 22 -10.86 6.62 -2.45
CA ASP A 22 -12.11 6.69 -1.70
C ASP A 22 -12.24 5.54 -0.72
N PHE A 23 -11.95 4.31 -1.17
CA PHE A 23 -11.93 3.15 -0.28
C PHE A 23 -10.95 3.35 0.89
N LYS A 24 -9.74 3.86 0.62
CA LYS A 24 -8.70 4.03 1.64
C LYS A 24 -9.08 5.13 2.64
N ILE A 25 -9.59 6.27 2.16
CA ILE A 25 -10.07 7.39 2.98
C ILE A 25 -11.21 6.91 3.89
N ASN A 26 -12.22 6.25 3.32
CA ASN A 26 -13.36 5.74 4.08
C ASN A 26 -12.94 4.72 5.16
N ASN A 27 -11.98 3.85 4.85
CA ASN A 27 -11.47 2.88 5.80
C ASN A 27 -10.70 3.53 6.96
N VAL A 28 -9.90 4.56 6.69
CA VAL A 28 -9.19 5.30 7.74
C VAL A 28 -10.15 6.14 8.59
N SER A 29 -11.11 6.83 7.96
CA SER A 29 -12.16 7.58 8.66
C SER A 29 -12.96 6.68 9.59
N SER A 30 -13.40 5.52 9.10
CA SER A 30 -14.16 4.55 9.90
C SER A 30 -13.38 4.04 11.11
N GLN A 31 -12.06 3.88 10.99
CA GLN A 31 -11.20 3.49 12.12
C GLN A 31 -11.03 4.61 13.14
N ILE A 32 -10.91 5.87 12.69
CA ILE A 32 -10.91 7.05 13.58
C ILE A 32 -12.23 7.12 14.34
N ASP A 33 -13.36 6.97 13.66
CA ASP A 33 -14.69 7.04 14.27
C ASP A 33 -14.90 5.91 15.29
N TYR A 34 -14.46 4.69 14.94
CA TYR A 34 -14.50 3.56 15.86
C TYR A 34 -13.64 3.81 17.13
N ALA A 35 -12.43 4.35 16.96
CA ALA A 35 -11.54 4.67 18.08
C ALA A 35 -12.15 5.75 18.99
N LEU A 36 -12.70 6.83 18.42
CA LEU A 36 -13.38 7.88 19.17
C LEU A 36 -14.63 7.38 19.89
N LYS A 37 -15.41 6.48 19.27
CA LYS A 37 -16.58 5.87 19.90
C LYS A 37 -16.20 5.04 21.13
N LYS A 38 -15.06 4.34 21.06
CA LYS A 38 -14.55 3.51 22.16
C LYS A 38 -13.90 4.33 23.26
N ASN A 39 -13.20 5.40 22.90
CA ASN A 39 -12.57 6.31 23.85
C ASN A 39 -12.64 7.75 23.30
N PRO A 40 -13.64 8.55 23.72
CA PRO A 40 -13.82 9.92 23.23
C PRO A 40 -12.65 10.85 23.51
N ASN A 41 -11.84 10.54 24.54
CA ASN A 41 -10.69 11.35 24.94
C ASN A 41 -9.38 10.91 24.25
N GLN A 42 -9.44 9.96 23.31
CA GLN A 42 -8.27 9.48 22.61
C GLN A 42 -7.69 10.56 21.70
N ASN A 43 -6.40 10.87 21.86
CA ASN A 43 -5.71 11.78 20.96
C ASN A 43 -5.43 11.08 19.62
N LEU A 44 -6.19 11.47 18.59
CA LEU A 44 -6.06 11.00 17.21
C LEU A 44 -5.64 12.14 16.25
N SER A 45 -5.03 13.20 16.78
CA SER A 45 -4.68 14.39 15.98
C SER A 45 -3.76 14.05 14.80
N GLU A 46 -2.78 13.18 15.00
CA GLU A 46 -1.90 12.70 13.93
C GLU A 46 -2.66 11.89 12.89
N LEU A 47 -3.52 10.97 13.31
CA LEU A 47 -4.32 10.14 12.40
C LEU A 47 -5.27 10.98 11.55
N LYS A 48 -5.88 12.02 12.14
CA LYS A 48 -6.72 13.00 11.42
C LYS A 48 -5.91 13.85 10.44
N LYS A 49 -4.68 14.26 10.81
CA LYS A 49 -3.78 14.97 9.88
C LYS A 49 -3.40 14.09 8.69
N ASN A 50 -3.06 12.82 8.94
CA ASN A 50 -2.73 11.86 7.88
C ASN A 50 -3.94 11.59 6.97
N LEU A 51 -5.16 11.57 7.53
CA LEU A 51 -6.39 11.49 6.73
C LEU A 51 -6.54 12.72 5.83
N GLN A 52 -6.36 13.93 6.35
CA GLN A 52 -6.44 15.16 5.55
C GLN A 52 -5.38 15.23 4.45
N GLU A 53 -4.18 14.70 4.71
CA GLU A 53 -3.13 14.60 3.69
C GLU A 53 -3.50 13.58 2.62
N LEU A 54 -4.07 12.45 3.02
CA LEU A 54 -4.57 11.43 2.10
C LEU A 54 -5.69 11.99 1.22
N GLU A 55 -6.66 12.72 1.78
CA GLU A 55 -7.74 13.36 1.01
C GLU A 55 -7.22 14.35 -0.05
N LYS A 56 -6.11 15.04 0.22
CA LYS A 56 -5.55 16.04 -0.70
C LYS A 56 -4.66 15.44 -1.78
N ASN A 57 -3.89 14.42 -1.42
CA ASN A 57 -2.75 13.98 -2.23
C ASN A 57 -2.93 12.55 -2.79
N CYS A 58 -3.98 11.82 -2.41
CA CYS A 58 -4.14 10.45 -2.88
C CYS A 58 -4.43 10.38 -4.38
N LYS A 59 -3.70 9.51 -5.06
CA LYS A 59 -3.93 9.12 -6.45
C LYS A 59 -3.93 7.60 -6.57
N ASP A 60 -4.94 7.05 -7.23
CA ASP A 60 -5.05 5.61 -7.47
C ASP A 60 -3.82 5.04 -8.18
N SER A 61 -3.22 5.80 -9.09
CA SER A 61 -1.98 5.42 -9.79
C SER A 61 -0.80 5.23 -8.83
N ASP A 62 -0.70 6.09 -7.82
CA ASP A 62 0.41 6.08 -6.88
C ASP A 62 0.24 4.89 -5.92
N VAL A 63 -1.00 4.63 -5.46
CA VAL A 63 -1.30 3.44 -4.66
C VAL A 63 -1.00 2.15 -5.42
N LEU A 64 -1.39 2.07 -6.70
CA LEU A 64 -1.07 0.89 -7.52
C LEU A 64 0.44 0.74 -7.77
N LYS A 65 1.17 1.85 -7.92
CA LYS A 65 2.63 1.84 -8.08
C LYS A 65 3.29 1.28 -6.81
N ASP A 66 2.89 1.76 -5.64
CA ASP A 66 3.42 1.30 -4.35
C ASP A 66 3.17 -0.20 -4.16
N ILE A 67 1.97 -0.69 -4.50
CA ILE A 67 1.64 -2.12 -4.43
C ILE A 67 2.54 -2.93 -5.38
N ASN A 68 2.76 -2.47 -6.62
CA ASN A 68 3.63 -3.17 -7.56
C ASN A 68 5.09 -3.20 -7.08
N GLN A 69 5.58 -2.11 -6.47
CA GLN A 69 6.91 -2.07 -5.86
C GLN A 69 7.01 -3.06 -4.68
N ASN A 70 5.96 -3.17 -3.87
CA ASN A 70 5.90 -4.16 -2.78
C ASN A 70 5.88 -5.60 -3.32
N ILE A 71 5.19 -5.87 -4.44
CA ILE A 71 5.21 -7.16 -5.11
C ILE A 71 6.62 -7.49 -5.60
N GLU A 72 7.33 -6.56 -6.23
CA GLU A 72 8.70 -6.76 -6.70
C GLU A 72 9.65 -7.05 -5.52
N MET A 73 9.54 -6.27 -4.46
CA MET A 73 10.35 -6.46 -3.23
C MET A 73 10.09 -7.83 -2.60
N THR A 74 8.83 -8.20 -2.40
CA THR A 74 8.47 -9.50 -1.80
C THR A 74 8.81 -10.68 -2.70
N GLN A 75 8.77 -10.51 -4.03
CA GLN A 75 9.25 -11.51 -4.98
C GLN A 75 10.76 -11.73 -4.84
N ASN A 76 11.55 -10.65 -4.77
CA ASN A 76 12.99 -10.74 -4.58
C ASN A 76 13.34 -11.41 -3.25
N ASN A 77 12.62 -11.08 -2.17
CA ASN A 77 12.78 -11.74 -0.87
C ASN A 77 12.43 -13.24 -0.93
N LEU A 78 11.40 -13.62 -1.67
CA LEU A 78 11.02 -15.01 -1.88
C LEU A 78 12.12 -15.78 -2.63
N GLU A 79 12.67 -15.21 -3.70
CA GLU A 79 13.80 -15.83 -4.42
C GLU A 79 15.04 -15.96 -3.53
N GLN A 80 15.36 -14.92 -2.75
CA GLN A 80 16.47 -14.99 -1.80
C GLN A 80 16.26 -16.06 -0.73
N ALA A 81 15.03 -16.21 -0.22
CA ALA A 81 14.71 -17.25 0.76
C ALA A 81 14.85 -18.67 0.18
N LYS A 82 14.53 -18.87 -1.11
CA LYS A 82 14.77 -20.16 -1.80
C LYS A 82 16.26 -20.47 -1.89
N ILE A 83 17.08 -19.48 -2.25
CA ILE A 83 18.55 -19.61 -2.29
C ILE A 83 19.09 -19.97 -0.91
N ASN A 84 18.67 -19.24 0.13
CA ASN A 84 19.10 -19.49 1.50
C ASN A 84 18.74 -20.89 2.00
N LEU A 85 17.55 -21.39 1.63
CA LEU A 85 17.15 -22.76 1.95
C LEU A 85 18.05 -23.79 1.23
N SER A 86 18.33 -23.58 -0.06
CA SER A 86 19.23 -24.45 -0.82
C SER A 86 20.63 -24.48 -0.20
N ASP A 87 21.18 -23.32 0.16
CA ASP A 87 22.49 -23.21 0.81
C ASP A 87 22.51 -23.90 2.17
N ALA A 88 21.45 -23.76 2.97
CA ALA A 88 21.33 -24.44 4.26
C ALA A 88 21.26 -25.97 4.10
N GLN A 89 20.57 -26.46 3.06
CA GLN A 89 20.50 -27.88 2.72
C GLN A 89 21.87 -28.43 2.32
N ILE A 90 22.64 -27.70 1.51
CA ILE A 90 24.00 -28.08 1.09
C ILE A 90 24.93 -28.16 2.31
N LYS A 91 24.83 -27.20 3.24
CA LYS A 91 25.64 -27.17 4.48
C LYS A 91 25.24 -28.23 5.49
N GLY A 92 24.06 -28.83 5.38
CA GLY A 92 23.61 -29.94 6.22
C GLY A 92 23.27 -29.58 7.68
N ASN A 93 23.19 -28.28 8.03
CA ASN A 93 22.85 -27.86 9.39
C ASN A 93 21.32 -27.88 9.59
N ILE A 94 20.82 -28.85 10.35
CA ILE A 94 19.38 -29.09 10.58
C ILE A 94 18.67 -27.85 11.14
N HIS A 95 19.30 -27.12 12.07
CA HIS A 95 18.70 -25.92 12.64
C HIS A 95 18.57 -24.80 11.61
N GLN A 96 19.61 -24.58 10.79
CA GLN A 96 19.59 -23.58 9.73
C GLN A 96 18.58 -23.94 8.64
N ILE A 97 18.46 -25.23 8.29
CA ILE A 97 17.44 -25.70 7.32
C ILE A 97 16.04 -25.39 7.84
N ARG A 98 15.74 -25.71 9.11
CA ARG A 98 14.42 -25.45 9.70
C ARG A 98 14.10 -23.96 9.73
N GLN A 99 15.06 -23.11 10.08
CA GLN A 99 14.87 -21.67 10.07
C GLN A 99 14.62 -21.16 8.64
N ALA A 100 15.42 -21.60 7.66
CA ALA A 100 15.26 -21.20 6.26
C ALA A 100 13.91 -21.66 5.67
N GLN A 101 13.36 -22.80 6.10
CA GLN A 101 12.01 -23.23 5.70
C GLN A 101 10.92 -22.30 6.25
N ILE A 102 11.06 -21.83 7.50
CA ILE A 102 10.13 -20.88 8.11
C ILE A 102 10.21 -19.54 7.35
N ASP A 103 11.42 -19.05 7.10
CA ASP A 103 11.65 -17.79 6.40
C ASP A 103 11.08 -17.83 4.97
N LEU A 104 11.28 -18.96 4.26
CA LEU A 104 10.68 -19.19 2.94
C LEU A 104 9.16 -19.15 3.00
N LYS A 105 8.55 -19.77 4.01
CA LYS A 105 7.09 -19.76 4.18
C LYS A 105 6.58 -18.33 4.44
N ILE A 106 7.28 -17.56 5.28
CA ILE A 106 6.94 -16.15 5.56
C ILE A 106 7.04 -15.32 4.28
N ALA A 107 8.14 -15.43 3.54
CA ALA A 107 8.34 -14.69 2.30
C ALA A 107 7.27 -15.03 1.25
N ASN A 108 6.89 -16.31 1.14
CA ASN A 108 5.81 -16.74 0.25
C ASN A 108 4.46 -16.15 0.66
N LEU A 109 4.14 -16.12 1.95
CA LEU A 109 2.89 -15.51 2.45
C LEU A 109 2.86 -14.00 2.18
N GLN A 110 3.98 -13.30 2.38
CA GLN A 110 4.09 -11.86 2.08
C GLN A 110 3.87 -11.58 0.60
N TYR A 111 4.48 -12.37 -0.29
CA TYR A 111 4.30 -12.25 -1.74
C TYR A 111 2.84 -12.49 -2.16
N ILE A 112 2.19 -13.52 -1.60
CA ILE A 112 0.78 -13.81 -1.86
C ILE A 112 -0.11 -12.65 -1.37
N ALA A 113 0.15 -12.13 -0.17
CA ALA A 113 -0.61 -11.00 0.38
C ALA A 113 -0.50 -9.75 -0.50
N ALA A 114 0.71 -9.41 -0.97
CA ALA A 114 0.92 -8.28 -1.88
C ALA A 114 0.17 -8.45 -3.21
N LYS A 115 0.15 -9.66 -3.77
CA LYS A 115 -0.64 -9.95 -4.98
C LYS A 115 -2.14 -9.87 -4.74
N GLN A 116 -2.62 -10.34 -3.59
CA GLN A 116 -4.03 -10.25 -3.23
C GLN A 116 -4.47 -8.80 -3.05
N GLU A 117 -3.62 -7.95 -2.47
CA GLU A 117 -3.88 -6.53 -2.36
C GLU A 117 -4.05 -5.88 -3.74
N LEU A 118 -3.18 -6.18 -4.70
CA LEU A 118 -3.32 -5.69 -6.08
C LEU A 118 -4.64 -6.12 -6.71
N LEU A 119 -5.03 -7.39 -6.53
CA LEU A 119 -6.31 -7.90 -7.05
C LEU A 119 -7.49 -7.14 -6.45
N ARG A 120 -7.49 -6.93 -5.13
CA ARG A 120 -8.53 -6.18 -4.43
C ARG A 120 -8.68 -4.76 -4.96
N MET A 121 -7.55 -4.06 -5.19
CA MET A 121 -7.58 -2.71 -5.76
C MET A 121 -8.08 -2.70 -7.21
N LYS A 122 -7.72 -3.71 -8.01
CA LYS A 122 -8.21 -3.86 -9.38
C LYS A 122 -9.71 -4.14 -9.43
N ASP A 123 -10.25 -4.87 -8.48
CA ASP A 123 -11.68 -5.15 -8.42
C ASP A 123 -12.49 -3.90 -8.04
N LEU A 124 -12.00 -3.08 -7.11
CA LEU A 124 -12.57 -1.75 -6.83
C LEU A 124 -12.67 -0.88 -8.10
N LEU A 125 -11.64 -0.91 -8.95
CA LEU A 125 -11.64 -0.18 -10.23
C LEU A 125 -12.61 -0.75 -11.27
N LYS A 126 -13.00 -2.02 -11.19
CA LYS A 126 -13.97 -2.63 -12.11
C LYS A 126 -15.40 -2.38 -11.65
N GLU A 127 -15.66 -2.48 -10.34
CA GLU A 127 -16.99 -2.26 -9.76
C GLU A 127 -17.48 -0.83 -9.99
N ASN A 128 -16.58 0.15 -9.95
CA ASN A 128 -16.89 1.55 -10.23
C ASN A 128 -17.02 1.91 -11.72
N LYS A 129 -16.90 0.94 -12.63
CA LYS A 129 -17.12 1.11 -14.09
C LYS A 129 -18.47 0.58 -14.57
N LYS A 130 -19.28 -0.01 -13.70
CA LYS A 130 -20.66 -0.44 -13.98
C LYS A 130 -21.65 0.63 -13.55
#